data_AF-A0A529FFQ1-F1
#
_entry.id   AF-A0A529FFQ1-F1
#
_cell.length_a   1.000
_cell.length_b   1.000
_cell.length_c   1.000
_cell.angle_alpha   90.00
_cell.angle_beta   90.00
_cell.angle_gamma   90.00
#
_symmetry.space_group_name_H-M   'P 1'
#
loop_
_entity.id
_entity.type
_entity.pdbx_description
1 polymer ?
#
loop_
_entity_poly.entity_id
_entity_poly.type
_entity_poly.pdbx_seq_one_letter_code
_entity_poly.pdbx_strand_id
1 'polypeptide(L)' 'MMRGQALIEKLGDRLAGLRGRVTPNAEMDKITWFRAGGLADALF' A
#
# COMPACT_ATOMS: atom_id res chain seq x y z
N MET A 1 -2.47 -15.02 -3.31
CA MET A 1 -1.80 -13.71 -3.46
C MET A 1 -2.54 -12.70 -2.60
N MET A 2 -1.84 -11.94 -1.75
CA MET A 2 -2.45 -10.86 -0.95
C MET A 2 -2.87 -9.71 -1.89
N ARG A 3 -4.08 -9.16 -1.71
CA ARG A 3 -4.71 -8.20 -2.62
C ARG A 3 -3.81 -7.01 -2.98
N GLY A 4 -3.10 -6.44 -2.00
CA GLY A 4 -2.19 -5.32 -2.22
C GLY A 4 -1.01 -5.63 -3.14
N GLN A 5 -0.42 -6.83 -3.02
CA GLN A 5 0.70 -7.24 -3.87
C GLN A 5 0.26 -7.37 -5.33
N ALA A 6 -0.92 -7.97 -5.56
CA ALA A 6 -1.50 -8.09 -6.91
C ALA A 6 -1.81 -6.72 -7.53
N LEU A 7 -2.19 -5.73 -6.72
CA LEU A 7 -2.40 -4.36 -7.19
C LEU A 7 -1.09 -3.71 -7.65
N ILE A 8 -0.01 -3.84 -6.86
CA ILE A 8 1.31 -3.29 -7.22
C ILE A 8 1.83 -3.93 -8.51
N GLU A 9 1.73 -5.25 -8.63
CA GLU A 9 2.13 -5.98 -9.85
C GLU A 9 1.34 -5.51 -11.07
N LYS A 10 0.02 -5.29 -10.93
CA LYS A 10 -0.82 -4.77 -12.02
C LYS A 10 -0.43 -3.35 -12.44
N LEU A 11 0.08 -2.54 -11.51
CA LEU A 11 0.48 -1.16 -11.79
C LEU A 11 1.86 -1.08 -12.43
N GLY A 12 2.79 -1.98 -12.07
CA GLY A 12 4.06 -2.20 -12.77
C GLY A 12 4.82 -0.90 -13.11
N ASP A 13 5.17 -0.75 -14.39
CA ASP A 13 5.97 0.38 -14.91
C ASP A 13 5.31 1.75 -14.73
N ARG A 14 3.98 1.81 -14.48
CA ARG A 14 3.29 3.06 -14.18
C ARG A 14 3.79 3.69 -12.88
N LEU A 15 4.46 2.91 -12.02
CA LEU A 15 5.07 3.38 -10.78
C LEU A 15 6.53 3.82 -10.94
N ALA A 16 7.14 3.70 -12.13
CA ALA A 16 8.57 3.99 -12.34
C ALA A 16 9.00 5.43 -12.00
N GLY A 17 8.06 6.39 -12.01
CA GLY A 17 8.31 7.78 -11.62
C GLY A 17 8.16 8.09 -10.13
N LEU A 18 7.66 7.15 -9.31
CA LEU A 18 7.46 7.36 -7.88
C LEU A 18 8.78 7.24 -7.11
N ARG A 19 9.13 8.30 -6.38
CA ARG A 19 10.25 8.30 -5.44
C ARG A 19 9.75 7.96 -4.05
N GLY A 20 10.02 6.75 -3.58
CA GLY A 20 9.56 6.29 -2.27
C GLY A 20 9.36 4.78 -2.24
N ARG A 21 8.62 4.29 -1.25
CA ARG A 21 8.29 2.87 -1.11
C ARG A 21 6.78 2.70 -1.10
N VAL A 22 6.26 1.85 -1.98
CA VAL A 22 4.88 1.36 -1.86
C VAL A 22 4.88 0.11 -0.97
N THR A 23 4.11 0.15 0.12
CA THR A 23 3.93 -0.96 1.06
C THR A 23 2.57 -1.60 0.83
N PRO A 24 2.50 -2.87 0.42
CA PRO A 24 1.23 -3.55 0.22
C PRO A 24 0.61 -3.97 1.56
N ASN A 25 -0.73 -3.89 1.66
CA ASN A 25 -1.51 -4.35 2.83
C ASN A 25 -1.05 -3.70 4.15
N ALA A 26 -0.86 -2.37 4.15
CA ALA A 26 -0.44 -1.65 5.36
C ALA A 26 -1.59 -1.55 6.38
N GLU A 27 -1.28 -1.81 7.65
CA GLU A 27 -2.23 -1.73 8.77
C GLU A 27 -2.39 -0.28 9.22
N MET A 28 -3.51 0.35 8.86
CA MET A 28 -3.70 1.80 9.07
C MET A 28 -3.89 2.17 10.55
N ASP A 29 -4.46 1.30 11.36
CA ASP A 29 -4.58 1.48 12.82
C ASP A 29 -3.21 1.64 13.52
N LYS A 30 -2.15 1.04 12.98
CA LYS A 30 -0.78 1.19 13.50
C LYS A 30 -0.17 2.57 13.17
N ILE A 31 -0.67 3.23 12.14
CA ILE A 31 -0.10 4.48 11.60
C ILE A 31 -0.92 5.70 12.01
N THR A 32 -2.25 5.58 11.99
CA THR A 32 -3.14 6.72 12.24
C THR A 32 -3.16 7.13 13.71
N TRP A 33 -3.33 8.42 13.95
CA TRP A 33 -3.46 8.98 15.30
C TRP A 33 -4.63 8.35 16.09
N PHE A 34 -5.78 8.22 15.44
CA PHE A 34 -6.99 7.65 16.05
C PHE A 34 -6.93 6.14 16.26
N ARG A 35 -5.84 5.47 15.87
CA ARG A 35 -5.72 4.02 15.91
C ARG A 35 -6.88 3.31 15.20
N ALA A 36 -7.24 3.84 14.04
CA ALA A 36 -8.38 3.39 13.26
C ALA A 36 -7.99 3.16 11.79
N GLY A 37 -8.73 2.26 11.15
CA GLY A 37 -8.56 1.90 9.74
C GLY A 37 -8.03 0.49 9.55
N GLY A 38 -8.54 -0.19 8.53
CA GLY A 38 -8.14 -1.56 8.17
C GLY A 38 -6.88 -1.60 7.30
N LEU A 39 -6.78 -2.65 6.48
CA LEU A 39 -5.68 -2.83 5.55
C LEU A 39 -5.83 -1.90 4.34
N ALA A 40 -4.79 -1.11 4.06
CA ALA A 40 -4.65 -0.39 2.80
C ALA A 40 -3.97 -1.30 1.77
N ASP A 41 -4.58 -1.49 0.60
CA ASP A 41 -4.01 -2.31 -0.47
C ASP A 41 -2.62 -1.80 -0.89
N ALA A 42 -2.41 -0.49 -0.90
CA ALA A 42 -1.11 0.15 -1.14
C ALA A 42 -0.97 1.43 -0.32
N LEU A 43 0.12 1.55 0.43
CA LEU A 43 0.54 2.77 1.14
C LEU A 43 1.83 3.29 0.50
N PHE A 44 1.86 4.56 0.08
CA PHE A 44 3.02 5.22 -0.50
C PHE A 44 3.47 6.40 0.35
#